data_AF-A0A974QDI1-F1
#
_entry.id   AF-A0A974QDI1-F1
#
_cell.length_a   1.000
_cell.length_b   1.000
_cell.length_c   1.000
_cell.angle_alpha   90.00
_cell.angle_beta   90.00
_cell.angle_gamma   90.00
#
_symmetry.space_group_name_H-M   'P 1'
#
loop_
_entity.id
_entity.type
_entity.pdbx_description
1 polymer ?
#
loop_
_entity_poly.entity_id
_entity_poly.type
_entity_poly.pdbx_seq_one_letter_code
_entity_poly.pdbx_strand_id
1 'polypeptide(L)'
;MKRKRYSKRVERLILHALNEATRIGFIPVKPGLEGVTEPEGTEIIVGGKNTVINWSNAGRGGLRFNVWWDYTPERCSDSLRKGRLRDHTGTMPDVSSSTRRTIVGLCAGCSLCVLEDGSIQLSRDSEFIVEYVRNDTVHLLDELPDVEPSGYSAPGRRKSDITNEPRLHQQ
;
A
#
# COMPACT_ATOMS: atom_id res chain seq x y z
N MET A 1 16.14 -6.37 -18.39
CA MET A 1 16.08 -7.13 -17.11
C MET A 1 15.89 -6.25 -15.87
N LYS A 2 16.62 -5.14 -15.68
CA LYS A 2 16.51 -4.26 -14.49
C LYS A 2 15.08 -3.74 -14.21
N ARG A 3 14.35 -3.31 -15.25
CA ARG A 3 12.97 -2.79 -15.13
C ARG A 3 11.96 -3.82 -14.60
N LYS A 4 12.04 -5.08 -15.05
CA LYS A 4 11.17 -6.17 -14.55
C LYS A 4 11.42 -6.49 -13.07
N ARG A 5 12.69 -6.60 -12.67
CA ARG A 5 13.07 -6.85 -11.27
C ARG A 5 12.64 -5.68 -10.36
N TYR A 6 12.81 -4.45 -10.85
CA TYR A 6 12.34 -3.26 -10.14
C TYR A 6 10.83 -3.25 -9.95
N SER A 7 10.07 -3.51 -11.01
CA SER A 7 8.60 -3.63 -10.96
C SER A 7 8.15 -4.70 -9.95
N LYS A 8 8.80 -5.88 -9.95
CA LYS A 8 8.46 -6.95 -9.00
C LYS A 8 8.71 -6.54 -7.54
N ARG A 9 9.77 -5.78 -7.27
CA ARG A 9 10.06 -5.27 -5.90
C ARG A 9 8.97 -4.31 -5.43
N VAL A 10 8.56 -3.38 -6.29
CA VAL A 10 7.51 -2.40 -5.97
C VAL A 10 6.16 -3.10 -5.79
N GLU A 11 5.81 -4.01 -6.71
CA GLU A 11 4.62 -4.87 -6.58
C GLU A 11 4.59 -5.56 -5.23
N ARG A 12 5.70 -6.22 -4.85
CA ARG A 12 5.80 -6.94 -3.59
C ARG A 12 5.57 -6.01 -2.39
N LEU A 13 6.20 -4.84 -2.36
CA LEU A 13 5.97 -3.85 -1.31
C LEU A 13 4.49 -3.46 -1.20
N ILE A 14 3.85 -3.15 -2.33
CA ILE A 14 2.44 -2.74 -2.36
C ILE A 14 1.53 -3.86 -1.87
N LEU A 15 1.77 -5.12 -2.27
CA LEU A 15 0.96 -6.25 -1.81
C LEU A 15 1.07 -6.47 -0.29
N HIS A 16 2.28 -6.37 0.27
CA HIS A 16 2.48 -6.44 1.73
C HIS A 16 1.72 -5.31 2.44
N ALA A 17 1.85 -4.08 1.95
CA ALA A 17 1.18 -2.93 2.54
C ALA A 17 -0.36 -3.05 2.46
N LEU A 18 -0.92 -3.51 1.33
CA LEU A 18 -2.36 -3.71 1.16
C LEU A 18 -2.90 -4.84 2.04
N ASN A 19 -2.17 -5.96 2.14
CA ASN A 19 -2.53 -7.07 3.01
C ASN A 19 -2.59 -6.61 4.48
N GLU A 20 -1.60 -5.84 4.91
CA GLU A 20 -1.55 -5.29 6.26
C GLU A 20 -2.68 -4.28 6.49
N ALA A 21 -2.89 -3.36 5.54
CA ALA A 21 -3.99 -2.40 5.57
C ALA A 21 -5.37 -3.08 5.72
N THR A 22 -5.55 -4.21 5.03
CA THR A 22 -6.76 -5.01 5.09
C THR A 22 -6.88 -5.74 6.43
N ARG A 23 -5.77 -6.32 6.91
CA ARG A 23 -5.71 -7.03 8.21
C ARG A 23 -6.09 -6.14 9.38
N ILE A 24 -5.69 -4.87 9.36
CA ILE A 24 -6.01 -3.90 10.42
C ILE A 24 -7.35 -3.18 10.20
N GLY A 25 -8.07 -3.48 9.11
CA GLY A 25 -9.33 -2.84 8.78
C GLY A 25 -9.21 -1.37 8.34
N PHE A 26 -8.00 -0.89 8.01
CA PHE A 26 -7.77 0.48 7.54
C PHE A 26 -8.39 0.73 6.18
N ILE A 27 -8.37 -0.29 5.31
CA ILE A 27 -9.18 -0.29 4.10
C ILE A 27 -10.47 -1.02 4.47
N PRO A 28 -11.62 -0.32 4.59
CA PRO A 28 -12.87 -0.98 4.93
C PRO A 28 -13.24 -1.93 3.80
N VAL A 29 -13.19 -3.23 4.07
CA VAL A 29 -13.50 -4.29 3.08
C VAL A 29 -14.97 -4.25 2.65
N LYS A 30 -15.83 -3.44 3.28
CA LYS A 30 -17.18 -3.05 2.83
C LYS A 30 -17.60 -1.69 3.41
N PRO A 31 -17.92 -0.69 2.58
CA PRO A 31 -19.17 0.07 2.78
C PRO A 31 -19.88 0.39 1.46
N GLY A 32 -21.21 0.25 1.44
CA GLY A 32 -22.04 0.61 0.30
C GLY A 32 -22.00 2.12 0.05
N LEU A 33 -21.50 2.49 -1.15
CA LEU A 33 -21.84 3.62 -2.04
C LEU A 33 -22.22 5.02 -1.50
N GLU A 34 -22.18 5.31 -0.22
CA GLU A 34 -22.37 6.66 0.33
C GLU A 34 -21.26 6.97 1.34
N GLY A 35 -20.31 7.78 0.91
CA GLY A 35 -19.17 8.19 1.73
C GLY A 35 -17.91 8.15 0.90
N VAL A 36 -17.68 9.20 0.12
CA VAL A 36 -16.32 9.59 -0.20
C VAL A 36 -15.65 9.87 1.14
N THR A 37 -14.95 8.86 1.66
CA THR A 37 -14.19 9.01 2.88
C THR A 37 -13.10 10.07 2.58
N GLU A 38 -12.85 10.97 3.52
CA GLU A 38 -11.76 11.94 3.43
C GLU A 38 -10.41 11.19 3.33
N PRO A 39 -9.38 11.75 2.68
CA PRO A 39 -8.06 11.11 2.65
C PRO A 39 -7.59 10.74 4.06
N GLU A 40 -7.29 9.47 4.26
CA GLU A 40 -6.82 8.94 5.54
C GLU A 40 -5.44 8.32 5.37
N GLY A 41 -4.61 8.41 6.40
CA GLY A 41 -3.29 7.82 6.44
C GLY A 41 -2.94 7.30 7.83
N THR A 42 -2.25 6.17 7.89
CA THR A 42 -1.81 5.54 9.13
C THR A 42 -0.42 4.91 8.97
N GLU A 43 0.21 4.61 10.10
CA GLU A 43 1.51 3.92 10.14
C GLU A 43 1.31 2.42 10.39
N ILE A 44 2.05 1.61 9.64
CA ILE A 44 2.12 0.15 9.74
C ILE A 44 3.58 -0.31 9.67
N ILE A 45 3.82 -1.60 9.89
CA ILE A 45 5.14 -2.21 9.72
C ILE A 45 5.13 -3.13 8.49
N VAL A 46 6.05 -2.88 7.55
CA VAL A 46 6.26 -3.75 6.37
C VAL A 46 7.73 -4.13 6.29
N GLY A 47 8.04 -5.42 6.38
CA GLY A 47 9.42 -5.92 6.38
C GLY A 47 10.26 -5.37 7.53
N GLY A 48 9.66 -5.20 8.72
CA GLY A 48 10.32 -4.64 9.89
C GLY A 48 10.60 -3.14 9.82
N LYS A 49 10.07 -2.43 8.82
CA LYS A 49 10.25 -0.99 8.65
C LYS A 49 8.95 -0.23 8.86
N ASN A 50 9.06 0.91 9.54
CA ASN A 50 7.95 1.83 9.66
C ASN A 50 7.54 2.33 8.28
N THR A 51 6.23 2.31 8.04
CA THR A 51 5.65 2.49 6.72
C THR A 51 4.35 3.26 6.86
N VAL A 52 4.24 4.41 6.20
CA VAL A 52 2.95 5.10 6.09
C VAL A 52 2.18 4.49 4.94
N ILE A 53 0.91 4.19 5.17
CA ILE A 53 -0.06 3.89 4.13
C ILE A 53 -1.14 4.96 4.14
N ASN A 54 -1.63 5.31 2.97
CA ASN A 54 -2.77 6.21 2.85
C ASN A 54 -3.57 5.90 1.60
N TRP A 55 -4.75 6.49 1.53
CA TRP A 55 -5.53 6.46 0.31
C TRP A 55 -6.23 7.80 0.07
N SER A 56 -6.55 8.07 -1.19
CA SER A 56 -7.27 9.26 -1.63
C SER A 56 -8.26 8.90 -2.73
N ASN A 57 -9.35 9.66 -2.83
CA ASN A 57 -10.29 9.52 -3.93
C ASN A 57 -9.62 9.97 -5.24
N ALA A 58 -9.50 9.05 -6.20
CA ALA A 58 -8.91 9.33 -7.52
C ALA A 58 -9.96 9.81 -8.55
N GLY A 59 -11.23 9.95 -8.14
CA GLY A 59 -12.36 10.25 -9.00
C GLY A 59 -12.93 9.00 -9.70
N ARG A 60 -14.17 9.11 -10.21
CA ARG A 60 -14.88 8.04 -10.94
C ARG A 60 -14.94 6.68 -10.20
N GLY A 61 -15.02 6.71 -8.86
CA GLY A 61 -15.07 5.49 -8.04
C GLY A 61 -13.74 4.76 -7.86
N GLY A 62 -12.64 5.34 -8.34
CA GLY A 62 -11.29 4.83 -8.10
C GLY A 62 -10.70 5.36 -6.80
N LEU A 63 -9.95 4.51 -6.11
CA LEU A 63 -9.14 4.89 -4.95
C LEU A 63 -7.67 4.82 -5.34
N ARG A 64 -6.87 5.77 -4.86
CA ARG A 64 -5.42 5.74 -4.99
C ARG A 64 -4.80 5.41 -3.65
N PHE A 65 -4.19 4.24 -3.55
CA PHE A 65 -3.46 3.78 -2.38
C PHE A 65 -1.98 4.15 -2.52
N ASN A 66 -1.39 4.78 -1.50
CA ASN A 66 0.02 5.15 -1.49
C ASN A 66 0.74 4.55 -0.28
N VAL A 67 2.04 4.34 -0.43
CA VAL A 67 2.94 3.73 0.55
C VAL A 67 4.20 4.56 0.65
N TRP A 68 4.60 4.95 1.86
CA TRP A 68 5.90 5.55 2.19
C TRP A 68 6.67 4.56 3.04
N TRP A 69 7.61 3.83 2.43
CA TRP A 69 8.34 2.75 3.07
C TRP A 69 9.71 3.21 3.60
N ASP A 70 10.18 2.59 4.69
CA ASP A 70 11.36 3.01 5.46
C ASP A 70 11.22 4.45 5.96
N TYR A 71 10.02 4.78 6.46
CA TYR A 71 9.67 6.11 6.96
C TYR A 71 10.23 6.34 8.36
N THR A 72 11.16 7.28 8.48
CA THR A 72 11.91 7.60 9.70
C THR A 72 11.89 9.12 9.95
N PRO A 73 10.72 9.70 10.26
CA PRO A 73 10.56 11.14 10.43
C PRO A 73 11.43 11.71 11.57
N GLU A 74 11.86 10.88 12.52
CA GLU A 74 12.76 11.24 13.63
C GLU A 74 14.11 11.75 13.14
N ARG A 75 14.55 11.32 11.95
CA ARG A 75 15.79 11.80 11.31
C ARG A 75 15.66 13.23 10.78
N CYS A 76 14.45 13.80 10.78
CA CYS A 76 14.25 15.20 10.50
C CYS A 76 14.67 16.04 11.72
N SER A 77 15.76 16.80 11.57
CA SER A 77 16.28 17.70 12.61
C SER A 77 15.43 18.97 12.80
N ASP A 78 14.55 19.28 11.85
CA ASP A 78 13.76 20.52 11.84
C ASP A 78 12.40 20.34 12.52
N SER A 79 12.23 20.97 13.68
CA SER A 79 11.02 20.88 14.50
C SER A 79 9.77 21.43 13.82
N LEU A 80 9.88 22.43 12.95
CA LEU A 80 8.75 23.00 12.20
C LEU A 80 8.21 22.00 11.16
N ARG A 81 9.10 21.17 10.61
CA ARG A 81 8.74 20.12 9.65
C ARG A 81 8.08 18.92 10.33
N LYS A 82 8.35 18.66 11.61
CA LYS A 82 7.76 17.52 12.35
C LYS A 82 6.23 17.56 12.43
N GLY A 83 5.62 18.75 12.39
CA GLY A 83 4.16 18.90 12.31
C GLY A 83 3.60 18.44 10.96
N ARG A 84 4.23 18.86 9.85
CA ARG A 84 3.84 18.45 8.48
C ARG A 84 4.09 16.97 8.21
N LEU A 85 5.08 16.38 8.88
CA LEU A 85 5.37 14.95 8.80
C LEU A 85 4.28 14.06 9.43
N ARG A 86 3.30 14.63 10.14
CA ARG A 86 2.15 13.90 10.66
C ARG A 86 0.95 13.91 9.71
N ASP A 87 1.00 14.73 8.66
CA ASP A 87 0.01 14.68 7.61
C ASP A 87 0.37 13.55 6.64
N HIS A 88 -0.36 12.44 6.78
CA HIS A 88 -0.14 11.22 6.01
C HIS A 88 -1.02 11.14 4.77
N THR A 89 -1.71 12.21 4.35
CA THR A 89 -2.70 12.16 3.27
C THR A 89 -2.10 12.28 1.86
N GLY A 90 -0.84 12.74 1.75
CA GLY A 90 -0.17 12.96 0.47
C GLY A 90 0.33 11.68 -0.22
N THR A 91 0.68 11.79 -1.51
CA THR A 91 1.37 10.71 -2.23
C THR A 91 2.80 10.48 -1.73
N MET A 92 3.39 11.50 -1.11
CA MET A 92 4.70 11.50 -0.47
C MET A 92 4.72 12.55 0.67
N PRO A 93 5.69 12.51 1.59
CA PRO A 93 5.80 13.53 2.64
C PRO A 93 6.00 14.93 2.04
N ASP A 94 5.23 15.92 2.54
CA ASP A 94 5.33 17.34 2.14
C ASP A 94 6.59 18.01 2.72
N VAL A 95 7.73 17.62 2.17
CA VAL A 95 9.05 18.14 2.54
C VAL A 95 9.94 18.31 1.31
N SER A 96 11.00 19.10 1.49
CA SER A 96 12.05 19.27 0.48
C SER A 96 12.70 17.95 0.07
N SER A 97 13.25 17.89 -1.14
CA SER A 97 13.91 16.68 -1.66
C SER A 97 15.13 16.24 -0.84
N SER A 98 15.82 17.15 -0.14
CA SER A 98 16.91 16.80 0.76
C SER A 98 16.37 16.10 2.01
N THR A 99 15.37 16.68 2.67
CA THR A 99 14.71 16.07 3.83
C THR A 99 14.11 14.71 3.47
N ARG A 100 13.42 14.61 2.33
CA ARG A 100 12.81 13.35 1.86
C ARG A 100 13.84 12.23 1.76
N ARG A 101 15.02 12.52 1.20
CA ARG A 101 16.12 11.54 1.09
C ARG A 101 16.59 11.00 2.42
N THR A 102 16.47 11.78 3.49
CA THR A 102 16.86 11.37 4.84
C THR A 102 15.81 10.51 5.53
N ILE A 103 14.53 10.78 5.28
CA ILE A 103 13.42 10.24 6.09
C ILE A 103 12.61 9.15 5.42
N VAL A 104 12.68 8.95 4.10
CA VAL A 104 11.89 7.91 3.42
C VAL A 104 12.75 7.15 2.43
N GLY A 105 12.54 5.83 2.36
CA GLY A 105 13.26 4.95 1.46
C GLY A 105 12.58 4.83 0.10
N LEU A 106 11.26 4.77 0.04
CA LEU A 106 10.50 4.63 -1.21
C LEU A 106 9.08 5.15 -1.06
N CYS A 107 8.58 5.89 -2.06
CA CYS A 107 7.17 6.26 -2.18
C CYS A 107 6.59 5.64 -3.46
N ALA A 108 5.55 4.84 -3.31
CA ALA A 108 4.87 4.18 -4.41
C ALA A 108 3.37 4.12 -4.18
N GLY A 109 2.61 3.81 -5.22
CA GLY A 109 1.17 3.65 -5.11
C GLY A 109 0.57 2.76 -6.18
N CYS A 110 -0.72 2.52 -6.04
CA CYS A 110 -1.52 1.78 -7.00
C CYS A 110 -2.96 2.31 -7.02
N SER A 111 -3.67 2.00 -8.10
CA SER A 111 -5.10 2.27 -8.21
C SER A 111 -5.90 1.05 -7.78
N LEU A 112 -6.89 1.30 -6.94
CA LEU A 112 -7.88 0.32 -6.50
C LEU A 112 -9.24 0.73 -7.07
N CYS A 113 -10.05 -0.27 -7.42
CA CYS A 113 -11.44 -0.12 -7.78
C CYS A 113 -12.30 -0.69 -6.66
N VAL A 114 -13.38 0.01 -6.33
CA VAL A 114 -14.46 -0.54 -5.51
C VAL A 114 -15.49 -1.13 -6.46
N LEU A 115 -15.77 -2.43 -6.34
CA LEU A 115 -16.75 -3.13 -7.15
C LEU A 115 -18.18 -2.89 -6.62
N GLU A 116 -19.19 -3.23 -7.41
CA GLU A 116 -20.61 -3.04 -7.06
C GLU A 116 -21.01 -3.75 -5.76
N ASP A 117 -20.37 -4.87 -5.43
CA ASP A 117 -20.58 -5.61 -4.18
C ASP A 117 -19.81 -5.03 -2.98
N GLY A 118 -19.15 -3.88 -3.17
CA GLY A 118 -18.32 -3.19 -2.18
C GLY A 118 -16.93 -3.80 -2.01
N SER A 119 -16.59 -4.88 -2.74
CA SER A 119 -15.27 -5.49 -2.64
C SER A 119 -14.21 -4.65 -3.37
N ILE A 120 -12.96 -4.82 -2.96
CA ILE A 120 -11.84 -4.05 -3.51
C ILE A 120 -11.07 -4.90 -4.50
N GLN A 121 -10.69 -4.26 -5.59
CA GLN A 121 -9.90 -4.85 -6.66
C GLN A 121 -8.71 -3.96 -7.00
N LEU A 122 -7.52 -4.53 -7.12
CA LEU A 122 -6.41 -3.86 -7.81
C LEU A 122 -6.81 -3.59 -9.27
N SER A 123 -6.65 -2.35 -9.74
CA SER A 123 -7.03 -1.98 -11.12
C SER A 123 -6.36 -2.89 -12.16
N ARG A 124 -7.04 -3.21 -13.27
CA ARG A 124 -6.43 -3.98 -14.38
C ARG A 124 -5.27 -3.24 -15.03
N ASP A 125 -5.31 -1.91 -14.98
CA ASP A 125 -4.28 -1.03 -15.53
C ASP A 125 -3.21 -0.69 -14.47
N SER A 126 -3.04 -1.52 -13.43
CA SER A 126 -2.13 -1.31 -12.29
C SER A 126 -0.66 -1.22 -12.73
N GLU A 127 -0.28 -0.10 -13.33
CA GLU A 127 1.08 0.38 -13.24
C GLU A 127 1.29 0.77 -11.79
N PHE A 128 2.02 -0.07 -11.04
CA PHE A 128 2.56 0.35 -9.75
C PHE A 128 3.35 1.64 -9.98
N ILE A 129 2.87 2.73 -9.39
CA ILE A 129 3.43 4.06 -9.60
C ILE A 129 4.57 4.20 -8.61
N VAL A 130 5.75 4.58 -9.10
CA VAL A 130 6.84 5.02 -8.22
C VAL A 130 6.98 6.52 -8.29
N GLU A 131 6.76 7.14 -7.14
CA GLU A 131 6.89 8.58 -6.96
C GLU A 131 8.31 8.96 -6.52
N TYR A 132 8.94 8.11 -5.71
CA TYR A 132 10.29 8.34 -5.20
C TYR A 132 10.97 7.05 -4.77
N VAL A 133 12.30 6.97 -4.96
CA VAL A 133 13.14 5.89 -4.43
C VAL A 133 14.49 6.43 -3.99
N ARG A 134 14.94 6.00 -2.81
CA ARG A 134 16.32 6.22 -2.36
C ARG A 134 17.21 5.17 -3.02
N ASN A 135 18.34 5.60 -3.58
CA ASN A 135 19.18 4.75 -4.44
C ASN A 135 19.61 3.43 -3.77
N ASP A 136 19.72 3.41 -2.44
CA ASP A 136 20.22 2.30 -1.64
C ASP A 136 19.12 1.48 -0.93
N THR A 137 17.83 1.69 -1.22
CA THR A 137 16.76 1.00 -0.45
C THR A 137 16.03 -0.07 -1.24
N VAL A 138 15.90 0.09 -2.57
CA VAL A 138 15.04 -0.80 -3.36
C VAL A 138 15.47 -2.27 -3.32
N HIS A 139 16.77 -2.55 -3.14
CA HIS A 139 17.28 -3.92 -3.10
C HIS A 139 16.85 -4.67 -1.84
N LEU A 140 16.56 -3.97 -0.75
CA LEU A 140 16.07 -4.55 0.51
C LEU A 140 14.67 -5.18 0.32
N LEU A 141 13.91 -4.75 -0.69
CA LEU A 141 12.64 -5.39 -1.04
C LEU A 141 12.80 -6.80 -1.61
N ASP A 142 14.02 -7.22 -1.96
CA ASP A 142 14.29 -8.61 -2.32
C ASP A 142 14.11 -9.56 -1.13
N GLU A 143 14.22 -9.06 0.11
CA GLU A 143 14.09 -9.84 1.35
C GLU A 143 12.63 -10.06 1.77
N LEU A 144 11.70 -9.27 1.24
CA LEU A 144 10.28 -9.50 1.44
C LEU A 144 9.88 -10.84 0.77
N PRO A 145 9.10 -11.70 1.45
CA PRO A 145 8.58 -12.91 0.82
C PRO A 145 7.54 -12.56 -0.25
N ASP A 146 7.37 -13.45 -1.23
CA ASP A 146 6.23 -13.35 -2.14
C ASP A 146 4.93 -13.65 -1.36
N VAL A 147 3.92 -12.80 -1.53
CA VAL A 147 2.62 -12.91 -0.85
C VAL A 147 1.48 -12.83 -1.87
N GLU A 148 0.37 -13.47 -1.55
CA GLU A 148 -0.87 -13.35 -2.32
C GLU A 148 -1.78 -12.24 -1.74
N PRO A 149 -2.62 -11.62 -2.57
CA PRO A 149 -3.68 -10.72 -2.12
C PRO A 149 -4.57 -11.35 -1.03
N SER A 150 -4.79 -10.63 0.07
CA SER A 150 -5.67 -11.05 1.16
C SER A 150 -6.73 -9.99 1.44
N GLY A 151 -8.01 -10.35 1.29
CA GLY A 151 -9.15 -9.45 1.51
C GLY A 151 -9.47 -8.49 0.34
N TYR A 152 -8.74 -8.59 -0.76
CA TYR A 152 -9.03 -7.91 -2.03
C TYR A 152 -8.73 -8.84 -3.21
N SER A 153 -9.18 -8.48 -4.42
CA SER A 153 -8.89 -9.23 -5.65
C SER A 153 -7.80 -8.55 -6.48
N ALA A 154 -7.01 -9.35 -7.20
CA ALA A 154 -6.05 -8.87 -8.18
C ALA A 154 -6.33 -9.52 -9.55
N PRO A 155 -6.54 -8.75 -10.62
CA PRO A 155 -6.78 -9.32 -11.94
C PRO A 155 -5.59 -10.18 -12.38
N GLY A 156 -5.87 -11.39 -12.88
CA GLY A 156 -4.85 -12.34 -13.33
C GLY A 156 -4.27 -13.26 -12.24
N ARG A 157 -4.52 -13.00 -10.95
CA ARG A 157 -4.25 -13.95 -9.86
C ARG A 157 -5.57 -14.60 -9.47
N ARG A 158 -5.77 -15.87 -9.85
CA ARG A 158 -6.94 -16.62 -9.36
C ARG A 158 -6.81 -16.74 -7.84
N LYS A 159 -7.87 -16.44 -7.09
CA LYS A 159 -8.00 -16.95 -5.72
C LYS A 159 -7.81 -18.47 -5.82
N SER A 160 -6.79 -19.02 -5.18
CA SER A 160 -6.76 -20.46 -4.94
C SER A 160 -8.00 -20.76 -4.11
N ASP A 161 -8.91 -21.56 -4.65
CA ASP A 161 -10.13 -21.99 -4.00
C ASP A 161 -9.83 -22.53 -2.60
N ILE A 162 -10.18 -21.76 -1.57
CA ILE A 162 -10.29 -22.29 -0.22
C ILE A 162 -11.74 -22.73 -0.07
N THR A 163 -12.00 -24.00 -0.37
CA THR A 163 -13.16 -24.72 0.14
C THR A 163 -12.72 -26.14 0.52
N ASN A 164 -12.01 -26.26 1.64
CA ASN A 164 -12.01 -27.51 2.41
C ASN A 164 -13.04 -27.35 3.53
N GLU A 165 -14.31 -27.61 3.24
CA GLU A 165 -15.24 -27.99 4.28
C GLU A 165 -14.92 -29.43 4.72
N PRO A 166 -14.77 -29.71 6.02
CA PRO A 166 -14.72 -31.09 6.49
C PRO A 166 -16.13 -31.69 6.35
N ARG A 167 -16.27 -32.68 5.48
CA ARG A 167 -17.46 -33.54 5.45
C ARG A 167 -17.59 -34.23 6.81
N LEU A 168 -18.61 -33.84 7.56
CA LEU A 168 -19.14 -34.58 8.69
C LEU A 168 -19.44 -36.02 8.25
N HIS A 169 -18.74 -36.98 8.86
CA HIS A 169 -19.16 -38.37 8.87
C HIS A 169 -20.51 -38.46 9.59
N GLN A 170 -21.56 -38.83 8.86
CA GLN A 170 -22.75 -39.41 9.48
C GLN A 170 -22.47 -40.89 9.75
N GLN A 171 -22.92 -41.31 10.95
CA GLN A 171 -22.83 -42.66 11.51
C GLN A 171 -23.58 -43.70 10.67
#